data_AF-A0A7Y5K8P6-F1
#
_entry.id   AF-A0A7Y5K8P6-F1
#
_cell.length_a   1.000
_cell.length_b   1.000
_cell.length_c   1.000
_cell.angle_alpha   90.00
_cell.angle_beta   90.00
_cell.angle_gamma   90.00
#
_symmetry.space_group_name_H-M   'P 1'
#
loop_
_entity.id
_entity.type
_entity.pdbx_description
1 polymer ?
#
loop_
_entity_poly.entity_id
_entity_poly.type
_entity_poly.pdbx_seq_one_letter_code
_entity_poly.pdbx_strand_id
1 'polypeptide(L)'
;MKPYGPEFKPRAVRPKAPRPKYQWPANKISADDMALLYHLRARTGTPINKLLQEAIRKLGEATQSQSATESAESAEDTPTATE
;
A
#
# COMPACT_ATOMS: atom_id res chain seq x y z
N MET A 1 -6.40 -70.11 -14.09
CA MET A 1 -5.45 -68.98 -14.27
C MET A 1 -6.23 -67.68 -14.21
N LYS A 2 -5.89 -66.76 -13.31
CA LYS A 2 -6.50 -65.42 -13.21
C LYS A 2 -5.45 -64.40 -13.64
N PRO A 3 -5.72 -63.51 -14.61
CA PRO A 3 -4.73 -62.51 -15.01
C PRO A 3 -4.69 -61.39 -13.97
N TYR A 4 -3.58 -61.31 -13.24
CA TYR A 4 -3.24 -60.13 -12.44
C TYR A 4 -2.68 -59.07 -13.38
N GLY A 5 -3.54 -58.18 -13.88
CA GLY A 5 -3.11 -56.88 -14.39
C GLY A 5 -3.32 -55.83 -13.29
N PRO A 6 -2.34 -54.97 -12.99
CA PRO A 6 -2.56 -53.89 -12.03
C PRO A 6 -3.58 -52.91 -12.61
N GLU A 7 -4.75 -52.81 -11.98
CA GLU A 7 -5.78 -51.85 -12.38
C GLU A 7 -5.25 -50.41 -12.25
N PHE A 8 -5.09 -49.75 -13.40
CA PHE A 8 -4.70 -48.36 -13.47
C PHE A 8 -5.88 -47.48 -13.04
N LYS A 9 -5.96 -47.14 -11.75
CA LYS A 9 -6.95 -46.17 -11.26
C LYS A 9 -6.57 -44.77 -11.76
N PRO A 10 -7.43 -44.07 -12.51
CA PRO A 10 -7.12 -42.72 -12.98
C PRO A 10 -6.94 -41.79 -11.77
N ARG A 11 -5.82 -41.07 -11.75
CA ARG A 11 -5.49 -40.11 -10.70
C ARG A 11 -6.55 -39.01 -10.70
N ALA A 12 -7.38 -38.97 -9.64
CA ALA A 12 -8.38 -37.93 -9.46
C ALA A 12 -7.73 -36.55 -9.55
N VAL A 13 -8.09 -35.77 -10.57
CA VAL A 13 -7.64 -34.39 -10.74
C VAL A 13 -8.33 -33.57 -9.66
N ARG A 14 -7.62 -33.29 -8.56
CA ARG A 14 -8.16 -32.43 -7.51
C ARG A 14 -8.53 -31.07 -8.13
N PRO A 15 -9.72 -30.52 -7.86
CA PRO A 15 -10.06 -29.18 -8.31
C PRO A 15 -9.03 -28.21 -7.73
N LYS A 16 -8.32 -27.48 -8.60
CA LYS A 16 -7.40 -26.42 -8.20
C LYS A 16 -8.22 -25.38 -7.45
N ALA A 17 -7.89 -25.14 -6.18
CA ALA A 17 -8.47 -24.05 -5.41
C ALA A 17 -8.29 -22.73 -6.19
N PRO A 18 -9.32 -21.86 -6.24
CA PRO A 18 -9.18 -20.56 -6.88
C PRO A 18 -8.06 -19.80 -6.20
N ARG A 19 -7.07 -19.36 -6.99
CA ARG A 19 -5.95 -18.58 -6.45
C ARG A 19 -6.52 -17.24 -5.97
N PRO A 20 -6.12 -16.75 -4.77
CA PRO A 20 -6.46 -15.40 -4.37
C PRO A 20 -5.96 -14.45 -5.45
N LYS A 21 -6.90 -13.69 -6.03
CA LYS A 21 -6.61 -12.70 -7.06
C LYS A 21 -6.05 -11.49 -6.32
N TYR A 22 -4.74 -11.48 -6.10
CA TYR A 22 -4.06 -10.32 -5.54
C TYR A 22 -4.26 -9.15 -6.50
N GLN A 23 -5.17 -8.24 -6.16
CA GLN A 23 -5.38 -7.02 -6.91
C GLN A 23 -4.22 -6.09 -6.59
N TRP A 24 -3.27 -6.02 -7.53
CA TRP A 24 -2.08 -5.20 -7.35
C TRP A 24 -2.48 -3.72 -7.23
N PRO A 25 -2.15 -3.03 -6.12
CA PRO A 25 -2.62 -1.68 -5.86
C PRO A 25 -2.01 -0.61 -6.76
N ALA A 26 -1.04 -0.95 -7.63
CA ALA A 26 -0.50 0.00 -8.61
C ALA A 26 -1.54 0.49 -9.63
N ASN A 27 -2.73 -0.14 -9.71
CA ASN A 27 -3.88 0.40 -10.45
C ASN A 27 -4.46 1.69 -9.85
N LYS A 28 -3.94 2.19 -8.72
CA LYS A 28 -4.47 3.40 -8.05
C LYS A 28 -3.66 4.68 -8.31
N ILE A 29 -2.53 4.61 -9.00
CA ILE A 29 -1.80 5.84 -9.36
C ILE A 29 -2.51 6.47 -10.56
N SER A 30 -2.90 7.73 -10.43
CA SER A 30 -3.54 8.46 -11.51
C SER A 30 -2.57 8.71 -12.67
N ALA A 31 -3.09 8.95 -13.88
CA ALA A 31 -2.24 9.27 -15.02
C ALA A 31 -1.42 10.56 -14.77
N ASP A 32 -2.02 11.53 -14.08
CA ASP A 32 -1.39 12.80 -13.75
C ASP A 32 -0.23 12.62 -12.76
N ASP A 33 -0.41 11.79 -11.73
CA ASP A 33 0.67 11.47 -10.78
C ASP A 33 1.83 10.75 -11.46
N MET A 34 1.54 9.83 -12.39
CA MET A 34 2.58 9.18 -13.19
C MET A 34 3.31 10.18 -14.09
N ALA A 35 2.60 11.11 -14.71
CA ALA A 35 3.22 12.16 -15.54
C ALA A 35 4.18 13.02 -14.70
N LEU A 36 3.77 13.41 -13.49
CA LEU A 36 4.62 14.14 -12.55
C LEU A 36 5.90 13.34 -12.20
N LEU A 37 5.77 12.06 -11.91
CA LEU A 37 6.91 11.18 -11.61
C LEU A 37 7.88 11.07 -12.78
N TYR A 38 7.38 10.99 -14.02
CA TYR A 38 8.23 10.99 -15.21
C TYR A 38 8.96 12.32 -15.40
N HIS A 39 8.28 13.45 -15.20
CA HIS A 39 8.92 14.76 -15.24
C HIS A 39 10.02 14.89 -14.18
N LEU A 40 9.76 14.46 -12.95
CA LEU A 40 10.75 14.48 -11.87
C LEU A 40 11.95 13.60 -12.17
N ARG A 41 11.72 12.38 -12.69
CA ARG A 41 12.80 11.49 -13.14
C ARG A 41 13.64 12.16 -14.22
N ALA A 42 13.02 12.79 -15.22
CA ALA A 42 13.76 13.44 -16.31
C ALA A 42 14.62 14.61 -15.81
N ARG A 43 14.17 15.34 -14.78
CA ARG A 43 14.91 16.48 -14.21
C ARG A 43 16.03 16.06 -13.26
N THR A 44 15.83 14.99 -12.49
CA THR A 44 16.74 14.58 -11.40
C THR A 44 17.65 13.42 -11.77
N GLY A 45 17.29 12.63 -12.78
CA GLY A 45 17.93 11.34 -13.08
C GLY A 45 17.58 10.22 -12.09
N THR A 46 16.80 10.51 -11.05
CA THR A 46 16.44 9.56 -9.99
C THR A 46 15.37 8.58 -10.47
N PRO A 47 15.51 7.26 -10.21
CA PRO A 47 14.50 6.29 -10.60
C PRO A 47 13.18 6.51 -9.84
N ILE A 48 12.05 6.24 -10.51
CA ILE A 48 10.69 6.49 -9.98
C ILE A 48 10.48 5.82 -8.61
N ASN A 49 10.97 4.60 -8.42
CA ASN A 49 10.85 3.88 -7.15
C ASN A 49 11.51 4.64 -5.98
N LYS A 50 12.64 5.33 -6.23
CA LYS A 50 13.31 6.15 -5.21
C LYS A 50 12.51 7.41 -4.91
N LEU A 51 11.95 8.06 -5.93
CA LEU A 51 11.07 9.22 -5.75
C LEU A 51 9.84 8.88 -4.90
N LEU A 52 9.22 7.72 -5.17
CA LEU A 52 8.08 7.24 -4.37
C LEU A 52 8.48 6.95 -2.91
N GLN A 53 9.64 6.32 -2.69
CA GLN A 53 10.15 6.08 -1.32
C GLN A 53 10.37 7.38 -0.55
N GLU A 54 10.96 8.40 -1.20
CA GLU A 54 11.15 9.70 -0.57
C GLU A 54 9.83 10.42 -0.28
N ALA A 55 8.86 10.34 -1.20
CA ALA A 55 7.53 10.90 -0.99
C ALA A 55 6.82 10.26 0.21
N ILE A 56 6.87 8.92 0.32
CA ILE A 56 6.28 8.19 1.45
C ILE A 56 6.98 8.56 2.76
N ARG A 57 8.32 8.66 2.77
CA ARG A 57 9.07 9.05 3.97
C ARG A 57 8.67 10.45 4.44
N LYS A 58 8.65 11.43 3.52
CA LYS A 58 8.23 12.81 3.83
C LYS A 58 6.79 12.89 4.30
N LEU A 59 5.90 12.08 3.73
CA LEU A 59 4.50 12.00 4.18
C LEU A 59 4.41 11.48 5.62
N GLY A 60 5.20 10.46 5.97
CA GLY A 60 5.29 9.93 7.33
C GLY A 60 5.80 10.96 8.35
N GLU A 61 6.84 11.72 7.98
CA GLU A 61 7.37 12.82 8.79
C GLU A 61 6.32 13.94 9.00
N ALA A 62 5.59 14.31 7.94
CA ALA A 62 4.55 15.33 8.00
C ALA A 62 3.36 14.89 8.88
N THR A 63 2.93 13.64 8.77
CA THR A 63 1.81 13.11 9.58
C THR A 63 2.17 13.01 11.07
N GLN A 64 3.40 12.59 11.41
CA GLN A 64 3.85 12.59 12.80
C GLN A 64 3.94 14.02 13.38
N SER A 65 4.31 15.00 12.57
CA SER A 65 4.40 16.41 13.01
C SER A 65 3.02 17.03 13.27
N GLN A 66 1.99 16.63 12.52
CA GLN A 66 0.61 17.09 12.77
C GLN A 66 0.03 16.54 14.08
N SER A 67 0.33 15.28 14.45
CA SER A 67 -0.10 14.72 15.74
C SER A 67 0.51 15.40 16.97
N ALA A 68 1.63 16.11 16.83
CA ALA A 68 2.27 16.82 17.94
C ALA A 68 1.71 18.23 18.17
N THR A 69 0.99 18.80 17.20
CA THR A 69 0.48 20.18 17.28
C THR A 69 -0.96 20.24 17.83
N GLU A 70 -1.73 19.16 17.71
CA GLU A 70 -3.12 19.10 18.21
C GLU A 70 -3.22 18.83 19.73
N SER A 71 -2.11 18.50 20.41
CA SER A 71 -2.07 18.29 21.87
C SER A 71 -1.69 19.54 22.69
N ALA A 72 -1.54 20.70 22.04
CA ALA A 72 -1.15 21.95 22.71
C ALA A 72 -2.20 23.07 22.67
N GLU A 73 -3.39 22.85 22.08
CA GLU A 73 -4.47 23.85 21.97
C GLU A 73 -5.74 23.41 22.72
N SER A 74 -5.58 22.81 23.90
CA SER A 74 -6.67 22.56 24.85
C SER A 74 -6.12 22.48 26.27
N ALA A 75 -5.40 23.51 26.68
CA ALA A 75 -5.16 23.79 28.09
C ALA A 75 -5.56 25.25 28.35
N GLU A 76 -6.70 25.39 29.04
CA GLU A 76 -7.07 26.49 29.93
C GLU A 76 -6.97 27.94 29.39
N ASP A 77 -8.13 28.54 29.14
CA ASP A 77 -8.34 29.94 29.54
C ASP A 77 -9.82 30.16 29.94
N THR A 78 -10.11 29.91 31.22
CA THR A 78 -11.33 30.40 31.87
C THR A 78 -11.00 31.70 32.61
N PRO A 79 -11.49 32.86 32.16
CA PRO A 79 -11.68 33.99 33.07
C PRO A 79 -13.07 33.90 33.69
N THR A 80 -13.11 33.45 34.95
CA THR A 80 -14.17 33.80 35.90
C THR A 80 -14.24 35.32 36.01
N ALA A 81 -15.37 35.92 35.63
CA ALA A 81 -15.72 37.29 35.98
C ALA A 81 -17.05 37.26 36.73
N THR A 82 -16.96 37.39 38.05
CA THR A 82 -18.06 37.75 38.95
C THR A 82 -18.00 39.26 39.14
N GLU A 83 -19.06 39.96 38.76
CA GLU A 83 -19.49 41.23 39.37
C GLU A 83 -21.02 41.28 39.40
#